data_AF-A0A949DH50-F1
#
_entry.id   AF-A0A949DH50-F1
#
_cell.length_a   1.000
_cell.length_b   1.000
_cell.length_c   1.000
_cell.angle_alpha   90.00
_cell.angle_beta   90.00
_cell.angle_gamma   90.00
#
_symmetry.space_group_name_H-M   'P 1'
#
loop_
_entity.id
_entity.type
_entity.pdbx_description
1 polymer ?
#
loop_
_entity_poly.entity_id
_entity_poly.type
_entity_poly.pdbx_seq_one_letter_code
_entity_poly.pdbx_strand_id
1 'polypeptide(L)'
;MNNHQRKLLIVPILHAKEDMGSLGVRLPVTDGYTAMVSDFWQEVKKRLKQRINGFTGVKIKVYQDGLPDTKKELVEKILNEVQSPNYELLRFLKEKGAEVFGTEDPELVKKEYKFITQILEEQDEKEKNKLKQAYENKADELLTKRDSYIANRIDKTLNGADQGILFIGAAHAIEEKLPADIQVEIL
;
A
#
# COMPACT_ATOMS: atom_id res chain seq x y z
N MET A 1 -3.68 33.24 -6.76
CA MET A 1 -2.93 32.16 -6.09
C MET A 1 -2.85 31.02 -7.09
N ASN A 2 -1.66 30.71 -7.60
CA ASN A 2 -1.49 29.65 -8.60
C ASN A 2 -1.74 28.30 -7.92
N ASN A 3 -2.96 27.77 -8.08
CA ASN A 3 -3.36 26.46 -7.59
C ASN A 3 -2.60 25.41 -8.40
N HIS A 4 -1.39 25.05 -7.96
CA HIS A 4 -0.64 23.98 -8.59
C HIS A 4 -1.31 22.67 -8.20
N GLN A 5 -2.15 22.16 -9.09
CA GLN A 5 -2.89 20.93 -8.89
C GLN A 5 -1.89 19.78 -8.71
N ARG A 6 -1.92 19.15 -7.53
CA ARG A 6 -1.06 18.01 -7.18
C ARG A 6 -1.54 16.79 -7.96
N LYS A 7 -0.63 15.93 -8.42
CA LYS A 7 -1.00 14.76 -9.24
C LYS A 7 -0.62 13.47 -8.54
N LEU A 8 -1.55 12.53 -8.51
CA LEU A 8 -1.37 11.21 -7.90
C LEU A 8 -1.80 10.11 -8.88
N LEU A 9 -0.86 9.24 -9.22
CA LEU A 9 -1.11 8.03 -10.00
C LEU A 9 -1.36 6.86 -9.04
N ILE A 10 -2.55 6.27 -9.08
CA ILE A 10 -2.89 5.08 -8.30
C ILE A 10 -2.52 3.83 -9.09
N VAL A 11 -1.74 2.97 -8.45
CA VAL A 11 -1.35 1.65 -8.93
C VAL A 11 -2.00 0.62 -8.00
N PRO A 12 -2.99 -0.16 -8.48
CA PRO A 12 -3.62 -1.17 -7.65
C PRO A 12 -2.62 -2.27 -7.28
N ILE A 13 -2.65 -2.72 -6.03
CA ILE A 13 -1.90 -3.90 -5.59
C ILE A 13 -2.81 -5.12 -5.69
N LEU A 14 -2.39 -6.07 -6.52
CA LEU A 14 -2.90 -7.43 -6.49
C LEU A 14 -1.91 -8.28 -5.68
N HIS A 15 -2.25 -8.55 -4.42
CA HIS A 15 -1.43 -9.40 -3.57
C HIS A 15 -1.31 -10.80 -4.19
N ALA A 16 -0.10 -11.35 -4.22
CA ALA A 16 0.09 -12.78 -4.42
C ALA A 16 -0.28 -13.52 -3.12
N LYS A 17 -0.43 -14.85 -3.17
CA LYS A 17 -0.82 -15.68 -2.02
C LYS A 17 0.05 -15.41 -0.78
N GLU A 18 1.32 -15.07 -1.00
CA GLU A 18 2.35 -14.84 0.00
C GLU A 18 2.22 -13.49 0.72
N ASP A 19 1.50 -12.53 0.13
CA ASP A 19 1.30 -11.18 0.66
C ASP A 19 -0.07 -10.99 1.34
N MET A 20 -0.96 -11.99 1.25
CA MET A 20 -2.26 -11.94 1.89
C MET A 20 -2.17 -12.49 3.31
N GLY A 21 -2.20 -11.60 4.31
CA GLY A 21 -2.37 -11.97 5.72
C GLY A 21 -3.70 -12.69 6.01
N SER A 22 -4.30 -12.52 7.19
CA SER A 22 -5.54 -13.23 7.59
C SER A 22 -6.75 -13.07 6.64
N LEU A 23 -6.73 -12.08 5.74
CA LEU A 23 -7.70 -11.87 4.66
C LEU A 23 -7.51 -12.80 3.43
N GLY A 24 -6.34 -13.42 3.29
CA GLY A 24 -5.98 -14.34 2.19
C GLY A 24 -6.63 -15.71 2.23
N VAL A 25 -7.37 -16.00 3.30
CA VAL A 25 -8.03 -17.30 3.52
C VAL A 25 -9.17 -17.57 2.53
N ARG A 26 -9.55 -16.61 1.67
CA ARG A 26 -10.81 -16.68 0.90
C ARG A 26 -10.69 -16.97 -0.60
N LEU A 27 -9.49 -17.14 -1.17
CA LEU A 27 -9.36 -17.47 -2.61
C LEU A 27 -8.65 -18.82 -2.82
N PRO A 28 -9.28 -19.80 -3.51
CA PRO A 28 -8.59 -21.01 -3.92
C PRO A 28 -7.52 -20.65 -4.95
N VAL A 29 -6.26 -20.75 -4.55
CA VAL A 29 -5.11 -20.51 -5.43
C VAL A 29 -4.99 -21.68 -6.40
N THR A 30 -5.42 -21.45 -7.63
CA THR A 30 -5.24 -22.36 -8.76
C THR A 30 -4.06 -21.90 -9.62
N ASP A 31 -3.50 -22.77 -10.45
CA ASP A 31 -2.42 -22.42 -11.38
C ASP A 31 -2.79 -21.23 -12.30
N GLY A 32 -4.08 -21.09 -12.62
CA GLY A 32 -4.61 -19.95 -13.37
C GLY A 32 -4.54 -18.61 -12.62
N TYR A 33 -4.64 -18.62 -11.29
CA TYR A 33 -4.51 -17.41 -10.47
C TYR A 33 -3.06 -16.91 -10.45
N THR A 34 -2.08 -17.82 -10.34
CA THR A 34 -0.65 -17.45 -10.38
C THR A 34 -0.25 -16.84 -11.72
N ALA A 35 -0.73 -17.42 -12.83
CA ALA A 35 -0.52 -16.87 -14.16
C ALA A 35 -1.15 -15.47 -14.31
N MET A 36 -2.40 -15.30 -13.84
CA MET A 36 -3.09 -14.02 -13.85
C MET A 36 -2.36 -12.94 -13.04
N VAL A 37 -1.85 -13.28 -11.85
CA VAL A 37 -1.05 -12.37 -11.01
C VAL A 37 0.23 -11.96 -11.73
N SER A 38 0.92 -12.91 -12.36
CA SER A 38 2.12 -12.64 -13.16
C SER A 38 1.81 -11.68 -14.33
N ASP A 39 0.78 -11.97 -15.12
CA ASP A 39 0.38 -11.15 -16.27
C ASP A 39 -0.02 -9.73 -15.84
N PHE A 40 -0.76 -9.61 -14.72
CA PHE A 40 -1.10 -8.33 -14.11
C PHE A 40 0.16 -7.53 -13.79
N TRP A 41 1.12 -8.10 -13.08
CA TRP A 41 2.34 -7.39 -12.68
C TRP A 41 3.25 -7.06 -13.88
N GLN A 42 3.27 -7.89 -14.92
CA GLN A 42 3.97 -7.56 -16.16
C GLN A 42 3.37 -6.34 -16.86
N GLU A 43 2.04 -6.27 -16.97
CA GLU A 43 1.36 -5.14 -17.59
C GLU A 43 1.51 -3.86 -16.75
N VAL A 44 1.35 -3.94 -15.43
CA VAL A 44 1.62 -2.82 -14.51
C VAL A 44 3.05 -2.31 -14.69
N LYS A 45 4.05 -3.20 -14.69
CA LYS A 45 5.46 -2.84 -14.89
C LYS A 45 5.69 -2.13 -16.21
N LYS A 46 5.07 -2.61 -17.29
CA LYS A 46 5.19 -2.03 -18.63
C LYS A 46 4.56 -0.63 -18.69
N ARG A 47 3.31 -0.47 -18.24
CA ARG A 47 2.60 0.81 -18.24
C ARG A 47 3.28 1.84 -17.36
N LEU A 48 3.68 1.43 -16.16
CA LEU A 48 4.36 2.30 -15.20
C LEU A 48 5.68 2.82 -15.79
N LYS A 49 6.49 1.92 -16.39
CA LYS A 49 7.74 2.30 -17.07
C LYS A 49 7.52 3.31 -18.20
N GLN A 50 6.47 3.12 -18.99
CA GLN A 50 6.11 4.08 -20.05
C GLN A 50 5.68 5.44 -19.47
N ARG A 51 4.90 5.42 -18.38
CA ARG A 51 4.41 6.63 -17.73
C ARG A 51 5.54 7.46 -17.12
N ILE A 52 6.46 6.83 -16.39
CA ILE A 52 7.56 7.54 -15.74
C ILE A 52 8.57 8.15 -16.72
N ASN A 53 8.67 7.65 -17.96
CA ASN A 53 9.52 8.27 -18.98
C ASN A 53 9.07 9.71 -19.29
N GLY A 54 7.80 10.04 -19.03
CA GLY A 54 7.27 11.39 -19.13
C GLY A 54 7.54 12.29 -17.92
N PHE A 55 8.10 11.75 -16.83
CA PHE A 55 8.35 12.48 -15.57
C PHE A 55 9.78 13.08 -15.53
N THR A 56 10.22 13.71 -16.63
CA THR A 56 11.55 14.30 -16.72
C THR A 56 11.64 15.59 -15.90
N GLY A 57 12.67 15.69 -15.03
CA GLY A 57 12.94 16.90 -14.24
C GLY A 57 12.02 17.13 -13.04
N VAL A 58 11.11 16.19 -12.74
CA VAL A 58 10.23 16.25 -11.56
C VAL A 58 10.63 15.21 -10.52
N LYS A 59 10.44 15.52 -9.23
CA LYS A 59 10.67 14.55 -8.16
C LYS A 59 9.48 13.61 -8.07
N ILE A 60 9.75 12.31 -7.96
CA ILE A 60 8.72 11.28 -7.81
C ILE A 60 8.62 10.90 -6.34
N LYS A 61 7.40 10.91 -5.80
CA LYS A 61 7.08 10.47 -4.43
C LYS A 61 6.19 9.24 -4.51
N VAL A 62 6.67 8.13 -3.95
CA VAL A 62 6.00 6.83 -4.00
C VAL A 62 5.45 6.51 -2.62
N TYR A 63 4.17 6.20 -2.54
CA TYR A 63 3.47 5.81 -1.33
C TYR A 63 3.12 4.33 -1.43
N GLN A 64 3.54 3.54 -0.45
CA GLN A 64 3.32 2.10 -0.44
C GLN A 64 2.42 1.67 0.72
N ASP A 65 1.24 1.16 0.37
CA ASP A 65 0.34 0.47 1.28
C ASP A 65 0.99 -0.76 1.93
N GLY A 66 0.71 -1.02 3.20
CA GLY A 66 1.34 -2.09 3.97
C GLY A 66 2.82 -1.87 4.33
N LEU A 67 3.43 -0.72 3.97
CA LEU A 67 4.77 -0.35 4.41
C LEU A 67 4.70 0.58 5.64
N PRO A 68 5.38 0.27 6.77
CA PRO A 68 5.42 1.12 7.96
C PRO A 68 5.96 2.52 7.67
N ASP A 69 5.27 3.55 8.16
CA ASP A 69 5.82 4.92 8.20
C ASP A 69 6.93 4.99 9.26
N THR A 70 8.17 4.85 8.80
CA THR A 70 9.35 4.71 9.65
C THR A 70 10.54 5.46 9.07
N LYS A 71 11.69 5.39 9.75
CA LYS A 71 12.92 6.01 9.30
C LYS A 71 13.37 5.43 7.97
N LYS A 72 14.01 6.27 7.15
CA LYS A 72 14.45 5.91 5.80
C LYS A 72 15.27 4.62 5.79
N GLU A 73 16.21 4.45 6.71
CA GLU A 73 17.09 3.28 6.77
C GLU A 73 16.31 1.97 6.92
N LEU A 74 15.21 1.99 7.68
CA LEU A 74 14.37 0.80 7.85
C LEU A 74 13.51 0.54 6.62
N VAL A 75 13.01 1.60 5.95
CA VAL A 75 12.35 1.45 4.64
C VAL A 75 13.31 0.83 3.63
N GLU A 76 14.58 1.27 3.57
CA GLU A 76 15.58 0.70 2.68
C GLU A 76 15.84 -0.78 2.97
N LYS A 77 15.93 -1.13 4.26
CA LYS A 77 16.08 -2.52 4.68
C LYS A 77 14.91 -3.38 4.19
N ILE A 78 13.67 -2.95 4.42
CA ILE A 78 12.47 -3.68 3.98
C ILE A 78 12.45 -3.82 2.44
N LEU A 79 12.77 -2.73 1.72
CA LEU A 79 12.84 -2.76 0.25
C LEU A 79 13.87 -3.78 -0.29
N ASN A 80 14.95 -4.04 0.45
CA ASN A 80 15.98 -5.01 0.06
C ASN A 80 15.64 -6.45 0.47
N GLU A 81 14.92 -6.64 1.59
CA GLU A 81 14.58 -7.97 2.12
C GLU A 81 13.35 -8.58 1.43
N VAL A 82 12.36 -7.77 1.07
CA VAL A 82 11.10 -8.27 0.49
C VAL A 82 11.26 -8.57 -1.01
N GLN A 83 11.06 -9.83 -1.37
CA GLN A 83 11.09 -10.31 -2.75
C GLN A 83 9.66 -10.53 -3.27
N SER A 84 9.04 -9.47 -3.79
CA SER A 84 7.77 -9.58 -4.52
C SER A 84 7.75 -8.66 -5.75
N PRO A 85 6.85 -8.92 -6.74
CA PRO A 85 6.76 -8.09 -7.94
C PRO A 85 6.52 -6.61 -7.65
N ASN A 86 5.72 -6.30 -6.62
CA ASN A 86 5.48 -4.94 -6.17
C ASN A 86 6.78 -4.27 -5.68
N TYR A 87 7.52 -4.95 -4.80
CA TYR A 87 8.78 -4.43 -4.24
C TYR A 87 9.89 -4.33 -5.30
N GLU A 88 9.85 -5.13 -6.37
CA GLU A 88 10.71 -4.95 -7.54
C GLU A 88 10.45 -3.60 -8.23
N LEU A 89 9.19 -3.19 -8.36
CA LEU A 89 8.83 -1.88 -8.90
C LEU A 89 9.25 -0.74 -7.98
N LEU A 90 9.07 -0.89 -6.66
CA LEU A 90 9.53 0.12 -5.69
C LEU A 90 11.05 0.34 -5.78
N ARG A 91 11.83 -0.75 -5.88
CA ARG A 91 13.29 -0.67 -6.09
C ARG A 91 13.62 0.02 -7.41
N PHE A 92 12.96 -0.34 -8.50
CA PHE A 92 13.16 0.30 -9.79
C PHE A 92 12.85 1.80 -9.77
N LEU A 93 11.76 2.22 -9.13
CA LEU A 93 11.42 3.64 -8.98
C LEU A 93 12.46 4.38 -8.14
N LYS A 94 12.94 3.75 -7.06
CA LYS A 94 14.00 4.30 -6.22
C LYS A 94 15.31 4.48 -7.00
N GLU A 95 15.71 3.51 -7.83
CA GLU A 95 16.86 3.63 -8.73
C GLU A 95 16.73 4.81 -9.72
N LYS A 96 15.49 5.18 -10.08
CA LYS A 96 15.19 6.38 -10.88
C LYS A 96 15.15 7.68 -10.07
N GLY A 97 15.48 7.64 -8.78
CA GLY A 97 15.53 8.80 -7.90
C GLY A 97 14.21 9.11 -7.18
N ALA A 98 13.25 8.18 -7.18
CA ALA A 98 12.02 8.35 -6.42
C ALA A 98 12.26 8.22 -4.91
N GLU A 99 11.52 9.01 -4.12
CA GLU A 99 11.48 8.89 -2.67
C GLU A 99 10.30 8.01 -2.26
N VAL A 100 10.57 6.93 -1.52
CA VAL A 100 9.56 5.95 -1.08
C VAL A 100 9.12 6.24 0.35
N PHE A 101 7.81 6.29 0.57
CA PHE A 101 7.15 6.56 1.84
C PHE A 101 6.32 5.35 2.25
N GLY A 102 6.48 4.93 3.51
CA GLY A 102 5.53 4.04 4.16
C GLY A 102 4.27 4.80 4.57
N THR A 103 3.13 4.10 4.53
CA THR A 103 1.82 4.68 4.81
C THR A 103 1.06 3.97 5.92
N GLU A 104 1.66 2.96 6.57
CA GLU A 104 1.06 2.33 7.74
C GLU A 104 1.42 3.10 9.01
N ASP A 105 0.39 3.48 9.78
CA ASP A 105 0.56 4.09 11.11
C ASP A 105 1.22 3.07 12.06
N PRO A 106 2.44 3.35 12.57
CA PRO A 106 3.14 2.44 13.46
C PRO A 106 2.33 2.05 14.71
N GLU A 107 1.47 2.94 15.22
CA GLU A 107 0.63 2.65 16.37
C GLU A 107 -0.56 1.76 16.01
N LEU A 108 -1.12 1.87 14.80
CA LEU A 108 -2.11 0.92 14.31
C LEU A 108 -1.50 -0.46 14.07
N VAL A 109 -0.32 -0.54 13.44
CA VAL A 109 0.39 -1.81 13.23
C VAL A 109 0.69 -2.52 14.55
N LYS A 110 1.18 -1.79 15.57
CA LYS A 110 1.41 -2.37 16.90
C LYS A 110 0.14 -2.89 17.56
N LYS A 111 -0.98 -2.18 17.41
CA LYS A 111 -2.28 -2.61 17.97
C LYS A 111 -2.77 -3.87 17.28
N GLU A 112 -2.68 -3.93 15.96
CA GLU A 112 -3.04 -5.10 15.17
C GLU A 112 -2.17 -6.30 15.51
N TYR A 113 -0.85 -6.12 15.62
CA TYR A 113 0.08 -7.15 16.05
C TYR A 113 -0.31 -7.74 17.41
N LYS A 114 -0.54 -6.89 18.43
CA LYS A 114 -0.97 -7.35 19.76
C LYS A 114 -2.26 -8.17 19.69
N PHE A 115 -3.22 -7.72 18.88
CA PHE A 115 -4.51 -8.40 18.75
C PHE A 115 -4.36 -9.77 18.07
N ILE A 116 -3.55 -9.85 17.01
CA ILE A 116 -3.25 -11.10 16.31
C ILE A 116 -2.50 -12.07 17.24
N THR A 117 -1.49 -11.59 17.97
CA THR A 117 -0.76 -12.39 18.97
C THR A 117 -1.71 -12.97 20.01
N GLN A 118 -2.65 -12.18 20.53
CA GLN A 118 -3.67 -12.67 21.47
C GLN A 118 -4.54 -13.79 20.87
N ILE A 119 -4.97 -13.67 19.61
CA ILE A 119 -5.72 -14.73 18.92
C ILE A 119 -4.88 -16.00 18.76
N LEU A 120 -3.58 -15.85 18.44
CA LEU A 120 -2.69 -16.97 18.18
C LEU A 120 -2.27 -17.71 19.46
N GLU A 121 -2.08 -16.98 20.56
CA GLU A 121 -1.70 -17.53 21.86
C GLU A 121 -2.88 -18.17 22.59
N GLU A 122 -4.12 -17.77 22.28
CA GLU A 122 -5.33 -18.33 22.87
C GLU A 122 -5.52 -19.82 22.51
N GLN A 123 -5.65 -20.64 23.56
CA GLN A 123 -5.78 -22.09 23.46
C GLN A 123 -7.25 -22.53 23.50
N ASP A 124 -8.13 -21.75 24.13
CA ASP A 124 -9.56 -22.04 24.15
C ASP A 124 -10.21 -21.61 22.83
N GLU A 125 -10.75 -22.59 22.09
CA GLU A 125 -11.34 -22.34 20.77
C GLU A 125 -12.59 -21.44 20.83
N LYS A 126 -13.33 -21.37 21.95
CA LYS A 126 -14.47 -20.44 22.07
C LYS A 126 -13.98 -19.01 22.24
N GLU A 127 -13.02 -18.78 23.13
CA GLU A 127 -12.44 -17.45 23.33
C GLU A 127 -11.68 -16.97 22.09
N LYS A 128 -10.95 -17.86 21.42
CA LYS A 128 -10.30 -17.57 20.14
C LYS A 128 -11.29 -17.13 19.06
N ASN A 129 -12.44 -17.79 18.95
CA ASN A 129 -13.48 -17.40 18.01
C ASN A 129 -14.13 -16.05 18.37
N LYS A 130 -14.33 -15.76 19.66
CA LYS A 130 -14.78 -14.43 20.10
C LYS A 130 -13.78 -13.34 19.73
N LEU A 131 -12.48 -13.58 19.94
CA LEU A 131 -11.42 -12.64 19.57
C LEU A 131 -11.40 -12.40 18.05
N LYS A 132 -11.50 -13.45 17.23
CA LYS A 132 -11.63 -13.31 15.76
C LYS A 132 -12.84 -12.48 15.35
N GLN A 133 -14.00 -12.75 15.93
CA GLN A 133 -15.22 -11.99 15.64
C GLN A 133 -15.07 -10.51 16.06
N ALA A 134 -14.45 -10.25 17.20
CA ALA A 134 -14.16 -8.89 17.66
C ALA A 134 -13.16 -8.16 16.73
N TYR A 135 -12.23 -8.88 16.10
CA TYR A 135 -11.36 -8.33 15.06
C TYR A 135 -12.12 -8.00 13.79
N GLU A 136 -12.93 -8.93 13.28
CA GLU A 136 -13.75 -8.74 12.08
C GLU A 136 -14.68 -7.53 12.22
N ASN A 137 -15.32 -7.37 13.39
CA ASN A 137 -16.17 -6.22 13.68
C ASN A 137 -15.43 -4.87 13.68
N LYS A 138 -14.09 -4.87 13.81
CA LYS A 138 -13.25 -3.67 13.80
C LYS A 138 -12.50 -3.46 12.48
N ALA A 139 -12.54 -4.44 11.57
CA ALA A 139 -11.74 -4.42 10.35
C ALA A 139 -12.07 -3.19 9.48
N ASP A 140 -13.35 -2.87 9.32
CA ASP A 140 -13.81 -1.72 8.51
C ASP A 140 -13.38 -0.37 9.13
N GLU A 141 -13.42 -0.27 10.47
CA GLU A 141 -12.95 0.92 11.19
C GLU A 141 -11.43 1.09 11.04
N LEU A 142 -10.67 -0.02 11.14
CA LEU A 142 -9.22 -0.01 10.95
C LEU A 142 -8.84 0.37 9.53
N LEU A 143 -9.52 -0.17 8.52
CA LEU A 143 -9.33 0.18 7.12
C LEU A 143 -9.62 1.67 6.86
N THR A 144 -10.70 2.19 7.45
CA THR A 144 -11.04 3.61 7.35
C THR A 144 -9.96 4.51 7.96
N LYS A 145 -9.37 4.10 9.09
CA LYS A 145 -8.24 4.81 9.72
C LYS A 145 -6.98 4.76 8.88
N ARG A 146 -6.67 3.61 8.26
CA ARG A 146 -5.53 3.46 7.33
C ARG A 146 -5.68 4.41 6.14
N ASP A 147 -6.83 4.43 5.49
CA ASP A 147 -7.08 5.37 4.39
C ASP A 147 -6.87 6.82 4.82
N SER A 148 -7.39 7.19 5.99
CA SER A 148 -7.25 8.56 6.50
C SER A 148 -5.80 8.91 6.76
N TYR A 149 -5.00 7.95 7.25
CA TYR A 149 -3.57 8.13 7.45
C TYR A 149 -2.83 8.28 6.11
N ILE A 150 -3.11 7.41 5.13
CA ILE A 150 -2.55 7.46 3.78
C ILE A 150 -2.82 8.84 3.16
N ALA A 151 -4.08 9.31 3.19
CA ALA A 151 -4.47 10.58 2.60
C ALA A 151 -3.76 11.77 3.28
N ASN A 152 -3.72 11.80 4.61
CA ASN A 152 -3.00 12.81 5.39
C ASN A 152 -1.49 12.78 5.12
N ARG A 153 -0.92 11.59 4.91
CA ARG A 153 0.51 11.45 4.57
C ARG A 153 0.78 12.09 3.21
N ILE A 154 0.00 11.71 2.20
CA ILE A 154 0.09 12.26 0.84
C ILE A 154 -0.09 13.78 0.86
N ASP A 155 -1.08 14.29 1.58
CA ASP A 155 -1.33 15.73 1.68
C ASP A 155 -0.11 16.50 2.22
N LYS A 156 0.52 15.97 3.27
CA LYS A 156 1.66 16.61 3.92
C LYS A 156 2.95 16.51 3.13
N THR A 157 3.11 15.49 2.29
CA THR A 157 4.39 15.22 1.63
C THR A 157 4.35 15.45 0.13
N LEU A 158 3.21 15.44 -0.56
CA LEU A 158 3.14 15.68 -1.99
C LEU A 158 3.05 17.19 -2.26
N ASN A 159 4.06 17.76 -2.93
CA ASN A 159 4.03 19.16 -3.36
C ASN A 159 3.50 19.27 -4.80
N GLY A 160 3.01 20.45 -5.19
CA GLY A 160 2.49 20.70 -6.55
C GLY A 160 3.52 20.60 -7.69
N ALA A 161 4.82 20.58 -7.37
CA ALA A 161 5.90 20.35 -8.34
C ALA A 161 6.37 18.89 -8.41
N ASP A 162 5.90 18.05 -7.48
CA ASP A 162 6.25 16.64 -7.39
C ASP A 162 5.18 15.80 -8.11
N GLN A 163 5.55 14.58 -8.50
CA GLN A 163 4.64 13.60 -9.06
C GLN A 163 4.43 12.46 -8.07
N GLY A 164 3.18 12.23 -7.66
CA GLY A 164 2.82 11.17 -6.73
C GLY A 164 2.52 9.86 -7.44
N ILE A 165 2.93 8.73 -6.84
CA ILE A 165 2.51 7.38 -7.19
C ILE A 165 2.07 6.68 -5.90
N LEU A 166 0.88 6.12 -5.86
CA LEU A 166 0.35 5.38 -4.71
C LEU A 166 0.11 3.92 -5.12
N PHE A 167 0.81 2.99 -4.48
CA PHE A 167 0.51 1.56 -4.53
C PHE A 167 -0.46 1.24 -3.41
N ILE A 168 -1.68 0.77 -3.73
CA ILE A 168 -2.72 0.54 -2.73
C ILE A 168 -3.61 -0.67 -3.07
N GLY A 169 -4.01 -1.43 -2.04
CA GLY A 169 -4.93 -2.56 -2.18
C GLY A 169 -6.36 -2.14 -2.54
N ALA A 170 -7.09 -3.04 -3.20
CA ALA A 170 -8.45 -2.78 -3.71
C ALA A 170 -9.53 -2.53 -2.63
N ALA A 171 -9.25 -2.87 -1.37
CA ALA A 171 -10.20 -2.65 -0.27
C ALA A 171 -10.26 -1.17 0.17
N HIS A 172 -9.24 -0.38 -0.15
CA HIS A 172 -9.13 1.00 0.32
C HIS A 172 -10.06 1.96 -0.43
N ALA A 173 -10.67 2.90 0.29
CA ALA A 173 -11.50 3.97 -0.26
C ALA A 173 -10.79 5.32 -0.09
N ILE A 174 -9.70 5.51 -0.83
CA ILE A 174 -8.78 6.64 -0.62
C ILE A 174 -9.25 7.93 -1.30
N GLU A 175 -9.93 7.84 -2.44
CA GLU A 175 -10.28 9.00 -3.28
C GLU A 175 -11.12 10.04 -2.52
N GLU A 176 -12.07 9.58 -1.70
CA GLU A 176 -12.96 10.45 -0.90
C GLU A 176 -12.24 11.18 0.25
N LYS A 177 -11.04 10.72 0.62
CA LYS A 177 -10.25 11.26 1.73
C LYS A 177 -9.12 12.17 1.27
N LEU A 178 -8.80 12.17 -0.02
CA LEU A 178 -7.76 13.03 -0.58
C LEU A 178 -8.23 14.49 -0.63
N PRO A 179 -7.31 15.46 -0.41
CA PRO A 179 -7.57 16.87 -0.67
C PRO A 179 -8.08 17.12 -2.09
N ALA A 180 -9.02 18.05 -2.24
CA ALA A 180 -9.68 18.35 -3.52
C ALA A 180 -8.74 18.90 -4.62
N ASP A 181 -7.55 19.37 -4.25
CA ASP A 181 -6.52 19.84 -5.18
C ASP A 181 -5.59 18.73 -5.68
N ILE A 182 -5.79 17.48 -5.24
CA ILE A 182 -5.11 16.30 -5.77
C ILE A 182 -5.94 15.72 -6.93
N GLN A 183 -5.37 15.75 -8.12
CA GLN A 183 -5.89 15.05 -9.28
C GLN A 183 -5.43 13.59 -9.26
N VAL A 184 -6.39 12.68 -9.27
CA VAL A 184 -6.17 11.24 -9.27
C VAL A 184 -6.28 10.69 -10.69
N GLU A 185 -5.35 9.80 -11.05
CA GLU A 185 -5.38 8.97 -12.25
C GLU A 185 -5.09 7.53 -11.86
N ILE A 186 -5.76 6.55 -12.46
CA ILE A 186 -5.50 5.12 -12.24
C ILE A 186 -4.69 4.58 -13.43
N LEU A 187 -3.66 3.76 -13.15
CA LEU A 187 -2.78 3.14 -14.15
C LEU A 187 -3.45 2.05 -15.01
#